data_AF-A0A920V167-F1
#
_entry.id   AF-A0A920V167-F1
#
_cell.length_a   1.000
_cell.length_b   1.000
_cell.length_c   1.000
_cell.angle_alpha   90.00
_cell.angle_beta   90.00
_cell.angle_gamma   90.00
#
_symmetry.space_group_name_H-M   'P 1'
#
loop_
_entity.id
_entity.type
_entity.pdbx_description
1 polymer ?
#
loop_
_entity_poly.entity_id
_entity_poly.type
_entity_poly.pdbx_seq_one_letter_code
_entity_poly.pdbx_strand_id
1 'polypeptide(L)'
;MDAVTAYLPSPLDRPPVVGIPADAVKLTGKQARRPARKKALEGDESEGVVGIERSCDPDAAFCGLVFKVQSDVHGDLCFMRVYSGTLIGGTRVVNARTGDKELVNQIWRVQADDREKIETDRAIAGDIVGVIGPKVAVTGDTLCDASEPVLLESIDFPETVISMAVEPDTSAERKKLAEVLERLARQDPTFTARVSEETGQTIISGMGELHLEVIRERMQRDFGLTVRVHKPRVSYRESIRKAAEATGEFQRTSAGASQFARVRLSITPTAEECAAELENHLDPFALSPVLTESLVQSLHEELAGGGTLGYPLMNVRVQLLEVEVREEETTEVALQAAASDAMHRLLTEAGVLLLETGDATGSRHSG
;
A
#
# COMPACT_ATOMS: atom_id res chain seq x y z
N MET A 1 -37.93 27.01 -2.96
CA MET A 1 -37.87 26.20 -1.72
C MET A 1 -39.10 25.31 -1.60
N ASP A 2 -40.30 25.80 -1.87
CA ASP A 2 -41.53 24.99 -1.77
C ASP A 2 -41.51 23.71 -2.60
N ALA A 3 -40.96 23.76 -3.83
CA ALA A 3 -40.78 22.57 -4.66
C ALA A 3 -39.78 21.55 -4.05
N VAL A 4 -38.78 22.01 -3.26
CA VAL A 4 -37.85 21.12 -2.55
C VAL A 4 -38.61 20.38 -1.46
N THR A 5 -39.39 21.09 -0.63
CA THR A 5 -40.17 20.48 0.45
C THR A 5 -41.29 19.58 -0.06
N ALA A 6 -41.88 19.91 -1.22
CA ALA A 6 -42.99 19.15 -1.80
C ALA A 6 -42.56 17.89 -2.56
N TYR A 7 -41.37 17.87 -3.16
CA TYR A 7 -40.97 16.81 -4.09
C TYR A 7 -39.67 16.09 -3.76
N LEU A 8 -38.78 16.68 -2.94
CA LEU A 8 -37.56 15.97 -2.53
C LEU A 8 -37.82 15.11 -1.28
N PRO A 9 -37.19 13.93 -1.19
CA PRO A 9 -37.49 12.96 -0.14
C PRO A 9 -36.95 13.42 1.22
N SER A 10 -37.75 13.19 2.26
CA SER A 10 -37.32 13.19 3.65
C SER A 10 -36.41 11.98 3.92
N PRO A 11 -35.56 12.02 4.96
CA PRO A 11 -34.82 10.84 5.42
C PRO A 11 -35.71 9.61 5.67
N LEU A 12 -36.96 9.81 6.08
CA LEU A 12 -37.95 8.75 6.29
C LEU A 12 -38.51 8.15 4.98
N ASP A 13 -38.43 8.88 3.88
CA ASP A 13 -38.90 8.42 2.56
C ASP A 13 -37.84 7.57 1.84
N ARG A 14 -36.63 7.46 2.40
CA ARG A 14 -35.53 6.66 1.86
C ARG A 14 -35.56 5.26 2.46
N PRO A 15 -35.21 4.22 1.66
CA PRO A 15 -35.07 2.88 2.21
C PRO A 15 -33.98 2.84 3.30
N PRO A 16 -34.07 1.91 4.26
CA PRO A 16 -33.01 1.64 5.23
C PRO A 16 -31.65 1.49 4.56
N VAL A 17 -30.60 1.96 5.22
CA VAL A 17 -29.24 1.73 4.74
C VAL A 17 -28.85 0.28 5.02
N VAL A 18 -28.13 -0.33 4.08
CA VAL A 18 -27.67 -1.71 4.20
C VAL A 18 -26.16 -1.69 4.43
N GLY A 19 -25.71 -2.44 5.44
CA GLY A 19 -24.29 -2.67 5.71
C GLY A 19 -23.99 -4.15 5.87
N ILE A 20 -22.72 -4.48 6.09
CA ILE A 20 -22.25 -5.82 6.42
C ILE A 20 -21.77 -5.86 7.88
N PRO A 21 -21.83 -7.03 8.57
CA PRO A 21 -21.23 -7.16 9.89
C PRO A 21 -19.74 -6.83 9.84
N ALA A 22 -19.25 -5.96 10.72
CA ALA A 22 -17.84 -5.53 10.68
C ALA A 22 -16.85 -6.69 10.90
N ASP A 23 -17.27 -7.76 11.59
CA ASP A 23 -16.43 -8.94 11.85
C ASP A 23 -16.13 -9.74 10.57
N ALA A 24 -17.00 -9.68 9.56
CA ALA A 24 -16.81 -10.37 8.28
C ALA A 24 -15.70 -9.74 7.42
N VAL A 25 -15.34 -8.48 7.70
CA VAL A 25 -14.33 -7.70 6.95
C VAL A 25 -12.92 -8.13 7.33
N LYS A 26 -12.68 -8.59 8.56
CA LYS A 26 -11.36 -9.09 9.01
C LYS A 26 -10.95 -10.41 8.36
N LEU A 27 -11.93 -11.19 7.86
CA LEU A 27 -11.70 -12.51 7.25
C LEU A 27 -11.44 -12.45 5.74
N THR A 28 -11.78 -11.35 5.09
CA THR A 28 -11.63 -11.16 3.64
C THR A 28 -10.64 -10.03 3.39
N GLY A 29 -9.35 -10.36 3.28
CA GLY A 29 -8.24 -9.41 3.12
C GLY A 29 -8.22 -8.59 1.82
N LYS A 30 -9.37 -8.21 1.26
CA LYS A 30 -9.54 -7.30 0.12
C LYS A 30 -10.92 -6.66 0.22
N GLN A 31 -10.97 -5.34 -0.04
CA GLN A 31 -12.19 -4.52 -0.13
C GLN A 31 -13.40 -5.35 -0.58
N ALA A 32 -14.37 -5.50 0.32
CA ALA A 32 -15.59 -6.23 0.06
C ALA A 32 -16.30 -5.59 -1.13
N ARG A 33 -16.25 -6.27 -2.29
CA ARG A 33 -16.96 -5.89 -3.50
C ARG A 33 -18.46 -5.78 -3.20
N ARG A 34 -19.09 -4.74 -3.76
CA ARG A 34 -20.54 -4.45 -3.77
C ARG A 34 -21.40 -5.72 -3.58
N PRO A 35 -22.32 -5.78 -2.62
CA PRO A 35 -23.41 -6.73 -2.73
C PRO A 35 -24.24 -6.32 -3.96
N ALA A 36 -24.31 -7.20 -4.95
CA ALA A 36 -25.20 -7.03 -6.07
C ALA A 36 -26.61 -6.82 -5.52
N ARG A 37 -27.28 -5.75 -5.95
CA ARG A 37 -28.69 -5.51 -5.69
C ARG A 37 -29.51 -6.58 -6.43
N LYS A 38 -29.49 -7.83 -5.94
CA LYS A 38 -30.26 -8.94 -6.49
C LYS A 38 -31.60 -8.97 -5.77
N LYS A 39 -32.63 -8.74 -6.57
CA LYS A 39 -34.03 -9.09 -6.30
C LYS A 39 -34.10 -10.38 -5.48
N ALA A 40 -34.89 -10.34 -4.42
CA ALA A 40 -35.47 -11.54 -3.85
C ALA A 40 -36.20 -12.31 -4.96
N LEU A 41 -35.60 -13.40 -5.43
CA LEU A 41 -36.26 -14.68 -5.71
C LEU A 41 -35.22 -15.73 -6.08
N GLU A 42 -35.31 -16.87 -5.38
CA GLU A 42 -34.81 -18.19 -5.74
C GLU A 42 -33.29 -18.44 -5.70
N GLY A 43 -32.90 -19.08 -4.58
CA GLY A 43 -31.97 -20.22 -4.49
C GLY A 43 -30.67 -20.18 -5.29
N ASP A 44 -29.57 -19.81 -4.62
CA ASP A 44 -28.27 -20.41 -4.91
C ASP A 44 -27.37 -20.31 -3.66
N GLU A 45 -26.81 -21.46 -3.25
CA GLU A 45 -25.95 -21.62 -2.07
C GLU A 45 -24.52 -21.15 -2.37
N SER A 46 -24.31 -19.84 -2.36
CA SER A 46 -23.00 -19.25 -2.09
C SER A 46 -23.09 -18.55 -0.74
N GLU A 47 -22.20 -18.84 0.21
CA GLU A 47 -22.14 -18.21 1.55
C GLU A 47 -22.11 -16.67 1.44
N GLY A 48 -23.30 -16.09 1.33
CA GLY A 48 -23.51 -14.66 1.16
C GLY A 48 -23.54 -14.02 2.53
N VAL A 49 -22.66 -13.04 2.75
CA VAL A 49 -22.71 -12.19 3.93
C VAL A 49 -24.11 -11.56 3.98
N VAL A 50 -24.90 -11.93 4.98
CA VAL A 50 -26.24 -11.38 5.19
C VAL A 50 -26.10 -9.90 5.54
N GLY A 51 -26.66 -9.03 4.71
CA GLY A 51 -26.64 -7.58 4.96
C GLY A 51 -27.50 -7.23 6.17
N ILE A 52 -27.00 -6.32 7.01
CA ILE A 52 -27.72 -5.72 8.14
C ILE A 52 -28.40 -4.45 7.66
N GLU A 53 -29.72 -4.38 7.80
CA GLU A 53 -30.49 -3.17 7.50
C GLU A 53 -30.55 -2.24 8.74
N ARG A 54 -30.37 -0.94 8.51
CA ARG A 54 -30.49 0.11 9.53
C ARG A 54 -31.52 1.13 9.07
N SER A 55 -32.68 1.13 9.73
CA SER A 55 -33.73 2.13 9.52
C SER A 55 -33.37 3.46 10.16
N CYS A 56 -33.99 4.54 9.68
CA CYS A 56 -33.86 5.88 10.26
C CYS A 56 -34.66 5.99 11.57
N ASP A 57 -34.23 5.24 12.59
CA ASP A 57 -34.85 5.16 13.91
C ASP A 57 -33.87 5.69 14.98
N PRO A 58 -34.24 6.75 15.74
CA PRO A 58 -33.41 7.30 16.81
C PRO A 58 -33.12 6.34 17.98
N ASP A 59 -33.97 5.32 18.19
CA ASP A 59 -33.87 4.37 19.30
C ASP A 59 -33.07 3.10 18.93
N ALA A 60 -32.73 2.94 17.65
CA ALA A 60 -31.89 1.83 17.18
C ALA A 60 -30.40 2.02 17.55
N ALA A 61 -29.57 0.99 17.33
CA ALA A 61 -28.13 1.14 17.54
C ALA A 61 -27.52 2.18 16.59
N PHE A 62 -26.56 2.95 17.12
CA PHE A 62 -25.95 4.06 16.41
C PHE A 62 -25.17 3.59 15.18
N CYS A 63 -25.42 4.27 14.05
CA CYS A 63 -24.64 4.12 12.83
C CYS A 63 -24.61 5.43 12.05
N GLY A 64 -23.42 5.89 11.68
CA GLY A 64 -23.23 7.05 10.83
C GLY A 64 -22.02 6.94 9.91
N LEU A 65 -22.09 7.65 8.78
CA LEU A 65 -21.06 7.66 7.75
C LEU A 65 -20.34 9.00 7.74
N VAL A 66 -19.02 8.98 7.85
CA VAL A 66 -18.17 10.16 7.65
C VAL A 66 -18.00 10.38 6.16
N PHE A 67 -18.43 11.53 5.64
CA PHE A 67 -18.37 11.83 4.20
C PHE A 67 -17.41 12.97 3.85
N LYS A 68 -16.89 13.67 4.86
CA LYS A 68 -15.87 14.70 4.67
C LYS A 68 -15.10 14.90 5.96
N VAL A 69 -13.77 14.95 5.86
CA VAL A 69 -12.90 15.34 6.97
C VAL A 69 -12.24 16.67 6.60
N GLN A 70 -12.26 17.62 7.53
CA GLN A 70 -11.61 18.90 7.38
C GLN A 70 -10.73 19.17 8.60
N SER A 71 -9.45 19.40 8.37
CA SER A 71 -8.56 19.78 9.47
C SER A 71 -8.88 21.20 9.95
N ASP A 72 -8.98 21.36 11.26
CA ASP A 72 -9.19 22.63 11.94
C ASP A 72 -8.16 22.79 13.08
N VAL A 73 -7.98 24.02 13.57
CA VAL A 73 -6.99 24.37 14.61
C VAL A 73 -7.23 23.60 15.92
N HIS A 74 -8.49 23.25 16.20
CA HIS A 74 -8.92 22.56 17.41
C HIS A 74 -9.07 21.03 17.26
N GLY A 75 -8.66 20.47 16.12
CA GLY A 75 -8.80 19.05 15.78
C GLY A 75 -9.52 18.84 14.45
N ASP A 76 -9.43 17.62 13.91
CA ASP A 76 -10.10 17.29 12.65
C ASP A 76 -11.64 17.28 12.84
N LEU A 77 -12.34 18.05 12.00
CA LEU A 77 -13.79 18.11 11.94
C LEU A 77 -14.28 17.08 10.93
N CYS A 78 -14.91 16.02 11.44
CA CYS A 78 -15.50 14.95 10.66
C CYS A 78 -16.97 15.25 10.41
N PHE A 79 -17.34 15.58 9.18
CA PHE A 79 -18.74 15.70 8.79
C PHE A 79 -19.33 14.31 8.60
N MET A 80 -20.40 14.03 9.33
CA MET A 80 -21.07 12.74 9.29
C MET A 80 -22.57 12.87 9.04
N ARG A 81 -23.10 11.84 8.38
CA ARG A 81 -24.52 11.58 8.25
C ARG A 81 -24.91 10.50 9.25
N VAL A 82 -25.85 10.78 10.16
CA VAL A 82 -26.39 9.75 11.06
C VAL A 82 -27.51 9.02 10.34
N TYR A 83 -27.38 7.69 10.22
CA TYR A 83 -28.37 6.84 9.57
C TYR A 83 -29.32 6.18 10.56
N SER A 84 -28.81 5.71 11.70
CA SER A 84 -29.62 5.10 12.77
C SER A 84 -29.09 5.47 14.15
N GLY A 85 -29.96 5.38 15.14
CA GLY A 85 -29.66 5.66 16.54
C GLY A 85 -29.41 7.12 16.86
N THR A 86 -28.81 7.35 18.02
CA THR A 86 -28.50 8.67 18.54
C THR A 86 -27.03 8.73 18.97
N LEU A 87 -26.31 9.73 18.47
CA LEU A 87 -24.95 10.05 18.91
C LEU A 87 -25.00 11.09 20.02
N ILE A 88 -24.28 10.85 21.11
CA ILE A 88 -24.21 11.78 22.25
C ILE A 88 -22.76 12.26 22.41
N GLY A 89 -22.56 13.55 22.68
CA GLY A 89 -21.24 14.11 22.98
C GLY A 89 -20.59 13.42 24.18
N GLY A 90 -19.29 13.14 24.10
CA GLY A 90 -18.52 12.41 25.11
C GLY A 90 -18.60 10.88 25.04
N THR A 91 -19.34 10.31 24.08
CA THR A 91 -19.46 8.85 23.93
C THR A 91 -18.34 8.25 23.08
N ARG A 92 -18.09 6.95 23.29
CA ARG A 92 -17.15 6.17 22.48
C ARG A 92 -17.90 5.37 21.42
N VAL A 93 -17.46 5.50 20.18
CA VAL A 93 -17.95 4.76 19.01
C VAL A 93 -16.85 3.86 18.47
N VAL A 94 -17.19 2.92 17.60
CA VAL A 94 -16.23 2.06 16.92
C VAL A 94 -16.17 2.46 15.45
N ASN A 95 -14.96 2.58 14.91
CA ASN A 95 -14.75 2.67 13.48
C ASN A 95 -14.85 1.26 12.88
N ALA A 96 -15.88 1.01 12.06
CA ALA A 96 -16.14 -0.32 11.52
C ALA A 96 -15.05 -0.81 10.55
N ARG A 97 -14.27 0.10 9.93
CA ARG A 97 -13.17 -0.26 9.02
C ARG A 97 -11.94 -0.75 9.79
N THR A 98 -11.53 -0.05 10.84
CA THR A 98 -10.30 -0.38 11.59
C THR A 98 -10.57 -1.24 12.83
N GLY A 99 -11.78 -1.19 13.37
CA GLY A 99 -12.16 -1.76 14.66
C GLY A 99 -11.71 -0.91 15.85
N ASP A 100 -11.13 0.27 15.62
CA ASP A 100 -10.65 1.14 16.70
C ASP A 100 -11.80 1.85 17.42
N LYS A 101 -11.65 2.02 18.72
CA LYS A 101 -12.57 2.81 19.54
C LYS A 101 -12.19 4.28 19.47
N GLU A 102 -13.11 5.11 19.04
CA GLU A 102 -12.93 6.55 18.90
C GLU A 102 -13.84 7.31 19.87
N LEU A 103 -13.33 8.42 20.43
CA LEU A 103 -14.08 9.26 21.34
C LEU A 103 -14.66 10.43 20.57
N VAL A 104 -15.98 10.58 20.62
CA VAL A 104 -16.67 11.75 20.09
C VAL A 104 -16.69 12.79 21.20
N ASN A 105 -15.85 13.81 21.11
CA ASN A 105 -15.75 14.84 22.16
C ASN A 105 -16.90 15.83 22.04
N GLN A 106 -17.10 16.36 20.83
CA GLN A 106 -18.05 17.45 20.57
C GLN A 106 -18.81 17.20 19.27
N ILE A 107 -20.07 17.62 19.26
CA ILE A 107 -20.96 17.55 18.09
C ILE A 107 -21.38 18.98 17.76
N TRP A 108 -21.30 19.32 16.48
CA TRP A 108 -21.55 20.66 15.99
C TRP A 108 -22.57 20.62 14.85
N ARG A 109 -23.60 21.46 14.89
CA ARG A 109 -24.47 21.71 13.74
C ARG A 109 -23.88 22.84 12.90
N VAL A 110 -23.74 22.59 11.61
CA VAL A 110 -23.16 23.54 10.65
C VAL A 110 -24.29 24.34 10.02
N GLN A 111 -24.31 25.66 10.26
CA GLN A 111 -25.26 26.59 9.66
C GLN A 111 -24.62 27.36 8.50
N ALA A 112 -25.45 27.85 7.58
CA ALA A 112 -24.99 28.44 6.32
C ALA A 112 -24.44 29.86 6.45
N ASP A 113 -25.04 30.69 7.32
CA ASP A 113 -24.78 32.14 7.32
C ASP A 113 -23.82 32.59 8.43
N ASP A 114 -23.70 31.85 9.52
CA ASP A 114 -22.75 32.16 10.58
C ASP A 114 -21.69 31.08 10.71
N ARG A 115 -20.44 31.53 10.82
CA ARG A 115 -19.31 30.70 11.28
C ARG A 115 -19.50 30.20 12.72
N GLU A 116 -20.61 30.56 13.38
CA GLU A 116 -21.08 30.03 14.65
C GLU A 116 -21.57 28.59 14.49
N LYS A 117 -20.57 27.74 14.56
CA LYS A 117 -20.63 26.32 14.75
C LYS A 117 -21.38 26.11 16.10
N ILE A 118 -22.63 25.62 16.09
CA ILE A 118 -23.43 25.46 17.33
C ILE A 118 -23.15 24.08 17.93
N GLU A 119 -22.53 24.05 19.11
CA GLU A 119 -22.35 22.82 19.87
C GLU A 119 -23.72 22.26 20.29
N THR A 120 -23.95 20.99 20.02
CA THR A 120 -25.17 20.27 20.37
C THR A 120 -24.81 19.06 21.22
N ASP A 121 -25.66 18.71 22.19
CA ASP A 121 -25.46 17.57 23.09
C ASP A 121 -25.61 16.22 22.38
N ARG A 122 -26.46 16.16 21.34
CA ARG A 122 -26.78 14.94 20.61
C ARG A 122 -27.06 15.17 19.13
N ALA A 123 -26.93 14.11 18.32
CA ALA A 123 -27.39 14.04 16.94
C ALA A 123 -28.25 12.78 16.75
N ILE A 124 -29.38 12.89 16.07
CA ILE A 124 -30.32 11.78 15.88
C ILE A 124 -30.27 11.23 14.45
N ALA A 125 -30.85 10.04 14.25
CA ALA A 125 -31.05 9.46 12.93
C ALA A 125 -31.67 10.48 11.97
N GLY A 126 -30.99 10.70 10.85
CA GLY A 126 -31.41 11.66 9.85
C GLY A 126 -30.74 13.04 9.95
N ASP A 127 -29.84 13.27 10.91
CA ASP A 127 -29.07 14.52 11.01
C ASP A 127 -27.76 14.49 10.20
N ILE A 128 -27.27 15.68 9.83
CA ILE A 128 -25.91 15.92 9.34
C ILE A 128 -25.22 16.82 10.36
N VAL A 129 -24.10 16.35 10.90
CA VAL A 129 -23.36 17.05 11.96
C VAL A 129 -21.86 16.99 11.71
N GLY A 130 -21.14 17.97 12.23
CA GLY A 130 -19.69 17.94 12.35
C GLY A 130 -19.30 17.37 13.70
N VAL A 131 -18.36 16.44 13.73
CA VAL A 131 -17.88 15.77 14.95
C VAL A 131 -16.40 16.02 15.13
N ILE A 132 -16.00 16.37 16.34
CA ILE A 132 -14.60 16.52 16.75
C ILE A 132 -14.26 15.43 17.77
N GLY A 133 -13.10 14.80 17.63
CA GLY A 133 -12.63 13.77 18.56
C GLY A 133 -12.10 12.49 17.90
N PRO A 134 -12.77 11.96 16.84
CA PRO A 134 -12.22 10.90 16.00
C PRO A 134 -10.79 11.22 15.54
N LYS A 135 -9.89 10.22 15.58
CA LYS A 135 -8.45 10.41 15.31
C LYS A 135 -7.98 9.69 14.05
N VAL A 136 -8.66 8.59 13.73
CA VAL A 136 -8.32 7.64 12.67
C VAL A 136 -9.40 7.64 11.57
N ALA A 137 -10.61 8.12 11.88
CA ALA A 137 -11.67 8.27 10.89
C ALA A 137 -11.22 9.07 9.65
N VAL A 138 -11.49 8.49 8.47
CA VAL A 138 -11.31 9.12 7.17
C VAL A 138 -12.63 9.24 6.42
N THR A 139 -12.63 10.00 5.33
CA THR A 139 -13.78 10.09 4.42
C THR A 139 -14.15 8.70 3.89
N GLY A 140 -15.41 8.29 4.08
CA GLY A 140 -15.94 6.98 3.73
C GLY A 140 -16.09 6.02 4.92
N ASP A 141 -15.55 6.36 6.11
CA ASP A 141 -15.63 5.48 7.27
C ASP A 141 -17.01 5.45 7.92
N THR A 142 -17.39 4.28 8.42
CA THR A 142 -18.58 4.10 9.25
C THR A 142 -18.20 4.13 10.73
N LEU A 143 -18.83 5.01 11.50
CA LEU A 143 -18.80 5.02 12.95
C LEU A 143 -20.08 4.41 13.49
N CYS A 144 -19.98 3.37 14.32
CA CYS A 144 -21.12 2.62 14.82
C CYS A 144 -21.01 2.30 16.31
N ASP A 145 -22.11 1.80 16.88
CA ASP A 145 -22.13 1.25 18.23
C ASP A 145 -21.24 -0.01 18.33
N ALA A 146 -20.60 -0.20 19.49
CA ALA A 146 -19.71 -1.34 19.73
C ALA A 146 -20.46 -2.67 19.91
N SER A 147 -21.72 -2.63 20.33
CA SER A 147 -22.55 -3.82 20.55
C SER A 147 -23.08 -4.42 19.25
N GLU A 148 -23.28 -3.59 18.22
CA GLU A 148 -23.81 -4.02 16.93
C GLU A 148 -23.02 -3.40 15.77
N PRO A 149 -21.76 -3.81 15.59
CA PRO A 149 -20.86 -3.19 14.63
C PRO A 149 -21.29 -3.48 13.18
N VAL A 150 -21.43 -2.42 12.39
CA VAL A 150 -21.88 -2.49 11.00
C VAL A 150 -20.97 -1.63 10.13
N LEU A 151 -20.56 -2.17 8.98
CA LEU A 151 -19.84 -1.43 7.95
C LEU A 151 -20.83 -1.08 6.84
N LEU A 152 -21.08 0.21 6.62
CA LEU A 152 -21.90 0.67 5.50
C LEU A 152 -21.13 0.56 4.17
N GLU A 153 -21.84 0.66 3.05
CA GLU A 153 -21.23 0.65 1.72
C GLU A 153 -20.14 1.72 1.63
N SER A 154 -18.89 1.26 1.45
CA SER A 154 -17.75 2.15 1.28
C SER A 154 -17.78 2.80 -0.10
N ILE A 155 -17.41 4.07 -0.17
CA ILE A 155 -17.22 4.76 -1.44
C ILE A 155 -15.99 4.15 -2.11
N ASP A 156 -16.19 3.52 -3.27
CA ASP A 156 -15.09 3.01 -4.08
C ASP A 156 -14.46 4.17 -4.85
N PHE A 157 -13.18 4.41 -4.62
CA PHE A 157 -12.45 5.47 -5.28
C PHE A 157 -11.69 4.87 -6.47
N PRO A 158 -11.79 5.47 -7.67
CA PRO A 158 -11.03 4.99 -8.81
C PRO A 158 -9.52 5.07 -8.52
N GLU A 159 -8.77 4.13 -9.08
CA GLU A 159 -7.31 4.13 -8.97
C GLU A 159 -6.72 5.45 -9.50
N THR A 160 -5.69 5.93 -8.81
CA THR A 160 -4.98 7.15 -9.18
C THR A 160 -4.31 6.99 -10.53
N VAL A 161 -4.50 7.97 -11.42
CA VAL A 161 -4.05 7.88 -12.82
C VAL A 161 -2.61 8.39 -12.97
N ILE A 162 -2.14 9.25 -12.06
CA ILE A 162 -0.84 9.93 -12.19
C ILE A 162 -0.09 9.95 -10.86
N SER A 163 1.19 9.59 -10.92
CA SER A 163 2.18 9.68 -9.84
C SER A 163 3.21 10.77 -10.14
N MET A 164 3.60 11.55 -9.14
CA MET A 164 4.69 12.52 -9.21
C MET A 164 5.59 12.45 -7.97
N ALA A 165 6.89 12.69 -8.14
CA ALA A 165 7.79 12.84 -7.00
C ALA A 165 7.66 14.26 -6.44
N VAL A 166 7.59 14.36 -5.10
CA VAL A 166 7.52 15.62 -4.38
C VAL A 166 8.67 15.73 -3.40
N GLU A 167 9.35 16.87 -3.41
CA GLU A 167 10.45 17.18 -2.50
C GLU A 167 10.22 18.57 -1.90
N PRO A 168 10.53 18.78 -0.61
CA PRO A 168 10.46 20.12 -0.02
C PRO A 168 11.58 20.99 -0.59
N ASP A 169 11.38 22.30 -0.60
CA ASP A 169 12.42 23.23 -1.08
C ASP A 169 13.70 23.15 -0.23
N THR A 170 13.55 22.87 1.07
CA THR A 170 14.66 22.69 2.00
C THR A 170 14.67 21.32 2.68
N SER A 171 15.87 20.77 2.91
CA SER A 171 16.03 19.48 3.61
C SER A 171 15.47 19.47 5.04
N ALA A 172 15.40 20.63 5.70
CA ALA A 172 14.85 20.78 7.05
C ALA A 172 13.33 20.56 7.10
N GLU A 173 12.64 20.77 5.99
CA GLU A 173 11.18 20.66 5.90
C GLU A 173 10.69 19.26 5.54
N ARG A 174 11.58 18.27 5.36
CA ARG A 174 11.19 16.87 5.06
C ARG A 174 10.21 16.29 6.08
N LYS A 175 10.42 16.56 7.37
CA LYS A 175 9.50 16.09 8.42
C LYS A 175 8.14 16.76 8.31
N LYS A 176 8.12 18.08 8.08
CA LYS A 176 6.89 18.86 7.87
C LYS A 176 6.13 18.39 6.63
N LEU A 177 6.84 18.03 5.54
CA LEU A 177 6.23 17.47 4.34
C LEU A 177 5.50 16.16 4.65
N ALA A 178 6.13 15.22 5.36
CA ALA A 178 5.49 13.96 5.73
C ALA A 178 4.20 14.20 6.55
N GLU A 179 4.25 15.07 7.55
CA GLU A 179 3.09 15.43 8.39
C GLU A 179 1.96 16.07 7.57
N VAL A 180 2.29 16.94 6.61
CA VAL A 180 1.30 17.61 5.74
C VAL A 180 0.66 16.62 4.76
N LEU A 181 1.47 15.74 4.15
CA LEU A 181 0.99 14.69 3.24
C LEU A 181 0.01 13.75 3.93
N GLU A 182 0.32 13.33 5.16
CA GLU A 182 -0.56 12.48 5.96
C GLU A 182 -1.91 13.17 6.23
N ARG A 183 -1.89 14.46 6.60
CA ARG A 183 -3.12 15.24 6.82
C ARG A 183 -3.95 15.37 5.56
N LEU A 184 -3.32 15.60 4.40
CA LEU A 184 -4.03 15.71 3.13
C LEU A 184 -4.64 14.37 2.70
N ALA A 185 -3.93 13.25 2.89
CA ALA A 185 -4.44 11.91 2.58
C ALA A 185 -5.65 11.52 3.46
N ARG A 186 -5.72 12.02 4.69
CA ARG A 186 -6.92 11.82 5.55
C ARG A 186 -8.15 12.57 5.06
N GLN A 187 -7.94 13.74 4.46
CA GLN A 187 -9.03 14.56 3.93
C GLN A 187 -9.54 14.02 2.59
N ASP A 188 -8.62 13.58 1.73
CA ASP A 188 -8.91 13.07 0.40
C ASP A 188 -8.37 11.63 0.22
N PRO A 189 -9.24 10.61 0.25
CA PRO A 189 -8.84 9.21 0.06
C PRO A 189 -8.38 8.89 -1.37
N THR A 190 -8.61 9.78 -2.33
CA THR A 190 -8.10 9.65 -3.72
C THR A 190 -6.66 10.15 -3.85
N PHE A 191 -6.11 10.74 -2.80
CA PHE A 191 -4.73 11.16 -2.72
C PHE A 191 -3.91 10.17 -1.90
N THR A 192 -2.83 9.67 -2.49
CA THR A 192 -1.90 8.77 -1.79
C THR A 192 -0.50 9.37 -1.79
N ALA A 193 0.22 9.13 -0.69
CA ALA A 193 1.62 9.50 -0.56
C ALA A 193 2.39 8.29 -0.02
N ARG A 194 3.48 7.92 -0.69
CA ARG A 194 4.37 6.83 -0.27
C ARG A 194 5.82 7.23 -0.48
N VAL A 195 6.71 6.70 0.34
CA VAL A 195 8.14 6.83 0.11
C VAL A 195 8.58 5.62 -0.71
N SER A 196 9.22 5.85 -1.84
CA SER A 196 9.83 4.79 -2.65
C SER A 196 11.09 4.31 -1.94
N GLU A 197 11.12 3.03 -1.55
CA GLU A 197 12.29 2.42 -0.89
C GLU A 197 13.50 2.37 -1.83
N GLU A 198 13.26 2.23 -3.14
CA GLU A 198 14.31 2.11 -4.15
C GLU A 198 14.97 3.45 -4.48
N THR A 199 14.19 4.52 -4.58
CA THR A 199 14.69 5.84 -5.00
C THR A 199 14.88 6.82 -3.84
N GLY A 200 14.31 6.50 -2.67
CA GLY A 200 14.22 7.40 -1.51
C GLY A 200 13.32 8.61 -1.73
N GLN A 201 12.62 8.71 -2.86
CA GLN A 201 11.73 9.83 -3.18
C GLN A 201 10.36 9.65 -2.56
N THR A 202 9.74 10.75 -2.13
CA THR A 202 8.33 10.76 -1.77
C THR A 202 7.50 10.87 -3.05
N ILE A 203 6.70 9.85 -3.35
CA ILE A 203 5.80 9.80 -4.50
C ILE A 203 4.38 10.12 -4.03
N ILE A 204 3.76 11.09 -4.67
CA ILE A 204 2.35 11.44 -4.51
C ILE A 204 1.56 10.98 -5.73
N SER A 205 0.39 10.40 -5.50
CA SER A 205 -0.49 9.92 -6.56
C SER A 205 -1.88 10.52 -6.40
N GLY A 206 -2.50 10.88 -7.52
CA GLY A 206 -3.83 11.46 -7.54
C GLY A 206 -4.58 11.15 -8.83
N MET A 207 -5.85 11.55 -8.87
CA MET A 207 -6.74 11.35 -10.01
C MET A 207 -6.28 12.03 -11.32
N GLY A 208 -5.39 13.02 -11.27
CA GLY A 208 -4.90 13.72 -12.46
C GLY A 208 -3.98 14.89 -12.14
N GLU A 209 -3.44 15.51 -13.19
CA GLU A 209 -2.46 16.61 -13.08
C GLU A 209 -3.02 17.81 -12.32
N LEU A 210 -4.25 18.23 -12.64
CA LEU A 210 -4.94 19.31 -11.94
C LEU A 210 -5.14 19.00 -10.45
N HIS A 211 -5.42 17.75 -10.10
CA HIS A 211 -5.59 17.36 -8.70
C HIS A 211 -4.27 17.57 -7.93
N LEU A 212 -3.14 17.09 -8.48
CA LEU A 212 -1.83 17.27 -7.86
C LEU A 212 -1.41 18.75 -7.80
N GLU A 213 -1.78 19.56 -8.80
CA GLU A 213 -1.52 21.00 -8.79
C GLU A 213 -2.29 21.72 -7.68
N VAL A 214 -3.57 21.40 -7.49
CA VAL A 214 -4.39 21.95 -6.38
C VAL A 214 -3.80 21.53 -5.04
N ILE A 215 -3.36 20.28 -4.90
CA ILE A 215 -2.71 19.79 -3.67
C ILE A 215 -1.43 20.58 -3.37
N ARG A 216 -0.56 20.80 -4.37
CA ARG A 216 0.64 21.64 -4.23
C ARG A 216 0.29 23.04 -3.75
N GLU A 217 -0.73 23.66 -4.35
CA GLU A 217 -1.15 25.01 -3.95
C GLU A 217 -1.70 25.03 -2.52
N ARG A 218 -2.44 24.01 -2.10
CA ARG A 218 -2.93 23.86 -0.72
C ARG A 218 -1.79 23.68 0.28
N MET A 219 -0.74 22.93 -0.05
CA MET A 219 0.45 22.83 0.81
C MET A 219 1.07 24.20 1.08
N GLN A 220 1.15 25.05 0.06
CA GLN A 220 1.65 26.40 0.19
C GLN A 220 0.68 27.30 0.97
N ARG A 221 -0.61 27.29 0.62
CA ARG A 221 -1.62 28.19 1.17
C ARG A 221 -1.97 27.87 2.62
N ASP A 222 -2.19 26.59 2.92
CA ASP A 222 -2.73 26.13 4.20
C ASP A 222 -1.59 25.87 5.21
N PHE A 223 -0.42 25.43 4.74
CA PHE A 223 0.69 25.01 5.61
C PHE A 223 1.98 25.82 5.42
N GLY A 224 2.01 26.76 4.47
CA GLY A 224 3.21 27.55 4.17
C GLY A 224 4.38 26.69 3.74
N LEU A 225 4.13 25.55 3.08
CA LEU A 225 5.16 24.61 2.64
C LEU A 225 5.32 24.68 1.12
N THR A 226 6.48 25.16 0.68
CA THR A 226 6.85 25.18 -0.74
C THR A 226 7.47 23.84 -1.12
N VAL A 227 6.89 23.20 -2.13
CA VAL A 227 7.34 21.89 -2.63
C VAL A 227 7.63 21.96 -4.12
N ARG A 228 8.62 21.18 -4.55
CA ARG A 228 8.94 20.95 -5.96
C ARG A 228 8.38 19.62 -6.39
N VAL A 229 7.80 19.58 -7.58
CA VAL A 229 7.18 18.38 -8.13
C VAL A 229 7.90 18.01 -9.43
N HIS A 230 8.29 16.75 -9.53
CA HIS A 230 9.04 16.21 -10.66
C HIS A 230 8.42 14.88 -11.12
N LYS A 231 8.79 14.45 -12.32
CA LYS A 231 8.49 13.06 -12.73
C LYS A 231 9.23 12.11 -11.78
N PRO A 232 8.57 11.04 -11.28
CA PRO A 232 9.24 10.05 -10.46
C PRO A 232 10.45 9.47 -11.18
N ARG A 233 11.53 9.21 -10.45
CA ARG A 233 12.64 8.45 -11.01
C ARG A 233 12.17 7.03 -11.28
N VAL A 234 12.54 6.51 -12.44
CA VAL A 234 12.31 5.11 -12.80
C VAL A 234 13.37 4.29 -12.08
N SER A 235 12.97 3.23 -11.38
CA SER A 235 13.91 2.22 -10.93
C SER A 235 14.25 1.33 -12.12
N TYR A 236 15.54 1.03 -12.23
CA TYR A 236 16.02 0.11 -13.24
C TYR A 236 16.26 -1.24 -12.59
N ARG A 237 15.92 -2.29 -13.31
CA ARG A 237 16.22 -3.67 -12.98
C ARG A 237 16.98 -4.29 -14.14
N GLU A 238 17.68 -5.38 -13.88
CA GLU A 238 18.32 -6.17 -14.94
C GLU A 238 17.59 -7.49 -15.13
N SER A 239 17.57 -7.98 -16.36
CA SER A 239 17.18 -9.35 -16.68
C SER A 239 18.10 -9.90 -17.77
N ILE A 240 17.84 -11.11 -18.27
CA ILE A 240 18.69 -11.78 -19.26
C ILE A 240 17.92 -12.16 -20.52
N ARG A 241 18.62 -12.20 -21.65
CA ARG A 241 17.99 -12.44 -22.97
C ARG A 241 17.77 -13.92 -23.25
N LYS A 242 18.68 -14.78 -22.79
CA LYS A 242 18.66 -16.22 -23.05
C LYS A 242 19.21 -16.98 -21.85
N ALA A 243 18.86 -18.27 -21.78
CA ALA A 243 19.48 -19.15 -20.82
C ALA A 243 20.99 -19.30 -21.09
N ALA A 244 21.76 -19.45 -20.02
CA ALA A 244 23.20 -19.73 -20.09
C ALA A 244 23.62 -20.64 -18.93
N GLU A 245 24.76 -21.30 -19.09
CA GLU A 245 25.44 -22.03 -18.03
C GLU A 245 26.90 -21.60 -18.02
N ALA A 246 27.43 -21.28 -16.85
CA ALA A 246 28.80 -20.85 -16.71
C ALA A 246 29.45 -21.45 -15.48
N THR A 247 30.76 -21.64 -15.58
CA THR A 247 31.59 -22.16 -14.51
C THR A 247 32.61 -21.10 -14.12
N GLY A 248 32.59 -20.75 -12.83
CA GLY A 248 33.57 -19.87 -12.21
C GLY A 248 34.59 -20.66 -11.43
N GLU A 249 35.84 -20.22 -11.46
CA GLU A 249 36.94 -20.87 -10.77
C GLU A 249 37.80 -19.83 -10.05
N PHE A 250 38.09 -20.11 -8.78
CA PHE A 250 39.06 -19.37 -8.02
C PHE A 250 40.21 -20.27 -7.63
N GLN A 251 41.40 -20.01 -8.20
CA GLN A 251 42.65 -20.64 -7.80
C GLN A 251 43.67 -19.55 -7.47
N ARG A 252 44.07 -19.45 -6.18
CA ARG A 252 45.07 -18.48 -5.75
C ARG A 252 45.98 -19.06 -4.69
N THR A 253 47.28 -18.85 -4.86
CA THR A 253 48.28 -19.20 -3.85
C THR A 253 48.77 -17.92 -3.17
N SER A 254 48.66 -17.84 -1.85
CA SER A 254 49.14 -16.69 -1.06
C SER A 254 49.85 -17.18 0.20
N ALA A 255 51.03 -16.64 0.49
CA ALA A 255 51.83 -16.96 1.67
C ALA A 255 52.04 -18.47 1.94
N GLY A 256 52.08 -19.31 0.88
CA GLY A 256 52.28 -20.76 0.98
C GLY A 256 51.01 -21.59 1.12
N ALA A 257 49.82 -20.97 1.26
CA ALA A 257 48.53 -21.65 1.24
C ALA A 257 47.88 -21.53 -0.15
N SER A 258 47.42 -22.67 -0.70
CA SER A 258 46.62 -22.72 -1.94
C SER A 258 45.14 -22.64 -1.58
N GLN A 259 44.40 -21.84 -2.34
CA GLN A 259 42.95 -21.76 -2.25
C GLN A 259 42.35 -22.19 -3.58
N PHE A 260 41.36 -23.08 -3.53
CA PHE A 260 40.68 -23.60 -4.71
C PHE A 260 39.18 -23.76 -4.47
N ALA A 261 38.38 -23.27 -5.42
CA ALA A 261 36.97 -23.60 -5.55
C ALA A 261 36.53 -23.44 -7.01
N ARG A 262 35.59 -24.28 -7.45
CA ARG A 262 34.93 -24.14 -8.75
C ARG A 262 33.42 -24.29 -8.56
N VAL A 263 32.64 -23.39 -9.14
CA VAL A 263 31.18 -23.36 -9.00
C VAL A 263 30.55 -23.30 -10.39
N ARG A 264 29.56 -24.15 -10.64
CA ARG A 264 28.80 -24.19 -11.89
C ARG A 264 27.36 -23.74 -11.64
N LEU A 265 26.94 -22.73 -12.39
CA LEU A 265 25.62 -22.11 -12.31
C LEU A 265 24.91 -22.20 -13.66
N SER A 266 23.59 -22.31 -13.64
CA SER A 266 22.74 -22.00 -14.79
C SER A 266 21.84 -20.82 -14.47
N ILE A 267 21.46 -20.07 -15.50
CA ILE A 267 20.45 -19.02 -15.40
C ILE A 267 19.44 -19.16 -16.54
N THR A 268 18.17 -18.94 -16.23
CA THR A 268 17.07 -18.96 -17.19
C THR A 268 16.16 -17.77 -16.97
N PRO A 269 15.69 -17.09 -18.04
CA PRO A 269 14.69 -16.04 -17.91
C PRO A 269 13.32 -16.64 -17.59
N THR A 270 12.58 -16.01 -16.68
CA THR A 270 11.20 -16.35 -16.34
C THR A 270 10.23 -15.36 -16.97
N ALA A 271 9.05 -15.85 -17.37
CA ALA A 271 7.98 -14.99 -17.90
C ALA A 271 7.14 -14.31 -16.79
N GLU A 272 7.32 -14.76 -15.54
CA GLU A 272 6.64 -14.20 -14.38
C GLU A 272 7.40 -12.97 -13.88
N GLU A 273 6.68 -11.91 -13.53
CA GLU A 273 7.26 -10.71 -12.92
C GLU A 273 7.59 -11.01 -11.44
N CYS A 274 8.77 -11.58 -11.21
CA CYS A 274 9.23 -11.98 -9.88
C CYS A 274 10.68 -11.56 -9.61
N ALA A 275 11.02 -11.43 -8.33
CA ALA A 275 12.41 -11.28 -7.91
C ALA A 275 13.23 -12.49 -8.37
N ALA A 276 14.55 -12.31 -8.53
CA ALA A 276 15.42 -13.40 -8.93
C ALA A 276 15.31 -14.59 -7.95
N GLU A 277 15.07 -15.78 -8.49
CA GLU A 277 14.95 -17.02 -7.73
C GLU A 277 16.28 -17.77 -7.75
N LEU A 278 16.70 -18.31 -6.61
CA LEU A 278 17.84 -19.21 -6.50
C LEU A 278 17.36 -20.61 -6.09
N GLU A 279 17.63 -21.60 -6.94
CA GLU A 279 17.38 -23.00 -6.65
C GLU A 279 18.70 -23.73 -6.37
N ASN A 280 18.78 -24.37 -5.21
CA ASN A 280 19.93 -25.20 -4.87
C ASN A 280 19.69 -26.65 -5.35
N HIS A 281 20.42 -27.08 -6.38
CA HIS A 281 20.40 -28.45 -6.92
C HIS A 281 21.66 -29.24 -6.55
N LEU A 282 22.46 -28.75 -5.59
CA LEU A 282 23.63 -29.49 -5.12
C LEU A 282 23.24 -30.79 -4.42
N ASP A 283 24.08 -31.80 -4.61
CA ASP A 283 24.05 -32.99 -3.78
C ASP A 283 24.31 -32.59 -2.32
N PRO A 284 23.46 -32.98 -1.35
CA PRO A 284 23.66 -32.70 0.07
C PRO A 284 25.02 -33.13 0.64
N PHE A 285 25.72 -34.04 -0.03
CA PHE A 285 27.05 -34.51 0.37
C PHE A 285 28.22 -33.81 -0.36
N ALA A 286 27.96 -32.95 -1.34
CA ALA A 286 29.00 -32.26 -2.11
C ALA A 286 29.75 -31.20 -1.30
N LEU A 287 29.11 -30.63 -0.28
CA LEU A 287 29.67 -29.56 0.57
C LEU A 287 29.18 -29.72 2.00
N SER A 288 29.93 -29.18 2.97
CA SER A 288 29.44 -29.12 4.35
C SER A 288 28.25 -28.14 4.47
N PRO A 289 27.27 -28.37 5.37
CA PRO A 289 26.11 -27.50 5.49
C PRO A 289 26.45 -26.02 5.71
N VAL A 290 27.49 -25.75 6.50
CA VAL A 290 27.97 -24.39 6.81
C VAL A 290 28.49 -23.69 5.55
N LEU A 291 29.26 -24.39 4.72
CA LEU A 291 29.78 -23.83 3.47
C LEU A 291 28.67 -23.67 2.42
N THR A 292 27.67 -24.56 2.42
CA THR A 292 26.52 -24.47 1.51
C THR A 292 25.70 -23.22 1.82
N GLU A 293 25.42 -22.97 3.11
CA GLU A 293 24.71 -21.77 3.54
C GLU A 293 25.46 -20.49 3.14
N SER A 294 26.78 -20.45 3.33
CA SER A 294 27.58 -19.28 2.93
C SER A 294 27.58 -19.06 1.40
N LEU A 295 27.70 -20.13 0.61
CA LEU A 295 27.64 -20.05 -0.86
C LEU A 295 26.27 -19.57 -1.34
N VAL A 296 25.19 -20.13 -0.79
CA VAL A 296 23.81 -19.73 -1.12
C VAL A 296 23.57 -18.27 -0.74
N GLN A 297 24.03 -17.84 0.44
CA GLN A 297 23.92 -16.45 0.88
C GLN A 297 24.69 -15.50 -0.05
N SER A 298 25.91 -15.87 -0.45
CA SER A 298 26.71 -15.09 -1.40
C SER A 298 26.00 -14.93 -2.75
N LEU A 299 25.36 -15.99 -3.26
CA LEU A 299 24.61 -15.92 -4.51
C LEU A 299 23.36 -15.02 -4.39
N HIS A 300 22.65 -15.07 -3.26
CA HIS A 300 21.55 -14.12 -3.00
C HIS A 300 22.03 -12.67 -2.97
N GLU A 301 23.18 -12.41 -2.36
CA GLU A 301 23.78 -11.08 -2.32
C GLU A 301 24.18 -10.58 -3.71
N GLU A 302 24.67 -11.44 -4.60
CA GLU A 302 24.96 -11.05 -5.98
C GLU A 302 23.69 -10.78 -6.80
N LEU A 303 22.64 -11.58 -6.60
CA LEU A 303 21.34 -11.35 -7.23
C LEU A 303 20.73 -10.00 -6.79
N ALA A 304 20.93 -9.61 -5.53
CA ALA A 304 20.48 -8.34 -4.97
C ALA A 304 21.38 -7.15 -5.32
N GLY A 305 22.70 -7.36 -5.33
CA GLY A 305 23.74 -6.35 -5.61
C GLY A 305 23.78 -5.91 -7.07
N GLY A 306 23.18 -6.71 -7.95
CA GLY A 306 22.89 -6.36 -9.32
C GLY A 306 23.85 -6.96 -10.33
N GLY A 307 23.40 -7.02 -11.57
CA GLY A 307 24.16 -7.65 -12.65
C GLY A 307 25.29 -6.76 -13.17
N THR A 308 25.56 -6.83 -14.47
CA THR A 308 26.72 -6.15 -15.07
C THR A 308 26.59 -4.61 -15.04
N LEU A 309 25.36 -4.08 -14.95
CA LEU A 309 25.11 -2.63 -14.91
C LEU A 309 24.87 -2.13 -13.48
N GLY A 310 24.91 -3.00 -12.47
CA GLY A 310 24.75 -2.66 -11.05
C GLY A 310 23.30 -2.48 -10.60
N TYR A 311 22.32 -3.00 -11.34
CA TYR A 311 20.92 -3.02 -10.93
C TYR A 311 20.45 -4.43 -10.54
N PRO A 312 19.56 -4.56 -9.54
CA PRO A 312 19.08 -5.87 -9.08
C PRO A 312 18.45 -6.69 -10.19
N LEU A 313 18.70 -7.99 -10.19
CA LEU A 313 18.16 -8.92 -11.18
C LEU A 313 16.68 -9.25 -10.89
N MET A 314 15.89 -9.38 -11.96
CA MET A 314 14.46 -9.71 -11.91
C MET A 314 14.09 -10.61 -13.10
N ASN A 315 13.03 -11.41 -12.93
CA ASN A 315 12.54 -12.35 -13.95
C ASN A 315 13.61 -13.35 -14.38
N VAL A 316 14.40 -13.83 -13.43
CA VAL A 316 15.45 -14.83 -13.65
C VAL A 316 15.39 -15.91 -12.58
N ARG A 317 15.74 -17.13 -12.99
CA ARG A 317 15.97 -18.27 -12.11
C ARG A 317 17.39 -18.75 -12.28
N VAL A 318 18.16 -18.67 -11.20
CA VAL A 318 19.51 -19.21 -11.10
C VAL A 318 19.46 -20.57 -10.41
N GLN A 319 20.19 -21.53 -10.96
CA GLN A 319 20.33 -22.85 -10.37
C GLN A 319 21.80 -23.11 -10.04
N LEU A 320 22.06 -23.52 -8.80
CA LEU A 320 23.37 -23.99 -8.37
C LEU A 320 23.48 -25.48 -8.68
N LEU A 321 24.28 -25.82 -9.70
CA LEU A 321 24.33 -27.17 -10.26
C LEU A 321 25.42 -28.03 -9.62
N GLU A 322 26.64 -27.52 -9.58
CA GLU A 322 27.81 -28.28 -9.11
C GLU A 322 28.82 -27.38 -8.40
N VAL A 323 29.53 -27.96 -7.43
CA VAL A 323 30.70 -27.36 -6.79
C VAL A 323 31.81 -28.38 -6.76
N GLU A 324 33.01 -28.00 -7.21
CA GLU A 324 34.22 -28.79 -6.99
C GLU A 324 35.04 -28.16 -5.87
N VAL A 325 35.43 -29.02 -4.92
CA VAL A 325 36.26 -28.66 -3.77
C VAL A 325 37.54 -29.47 -3.74
N ARG A 326 38.55 -28.94 -3.07
CA ARG A 326 39.79 -29.64 -2.73
C ARG A 326 39.97 -29.58 -1.22
N GLU A 327 40.22 -30.75 -0.63
CA GLU A 327 40.48 -30.86 0.80
C GLU A 327 41.63 -29.93 1.20
N GLU A 328 41.47 -29.23 2.32
CA GLU A 328 42.40 -28.23 2.87
C GLU A 328 42.60 -26.94 2.05
N GLU A 329 42.19 -26.88 0.78
CA GLU A 329 42.30 -25.69 -0.08
C GLU A 329 40.99 -24.91 -0.23
N THR A 330 39.83 -25.56 -0.10
CA THR A 330 38.54 -24.87 -0.23
C THR A 330 38.18 -24.13 1.07
N THR A 331 38.17 -22.81 0.98
CA THR A 331 37.72 -21.91 2.06
C THR A 331 36.44 -21.19 1.64
N GLU A 332 35.73 -20.60 2.61
CA GLU A 332 34.56 -19.75 2.36
C GLU A 332 34.85 -18.63 1.35
N VAL A 333 36.01 -17.98 1.48
CA VAL A 333 36.46 -16.92 0.57
C VAL A 333 36.67 -17.43 -0.86
N ALA A 334 37.21 -18.65 -1.01
CA ALA A 334 37.41 -19.26 -2.32
C ALA A 334 36.06 -19.55 -3.01
N LEU A 335 35.07 -20.05 -2.26
CA LEU A 335 33.73 -20.32 -2.76
C LEU A 335 33.00 -19.04 -3.17
N GLN A 336 33.04 -18.00 -2.34
CA GLN A 336 32.45 -16.69 -2.65
C GLN A 336 33.08 -16.09 -3.92
N ALA A 337 34.41 -16.15 -4.04
CA ALA A 337 35.11 -15.66 -5.23
C ALA A 337 34.79 -16.47 -6.50
N ALA A 338 34.69 -17.80 -6.39
CA ALA A 338 34.32 -18.66 -7.51
C ALA A 338 32.86 -18.46 -7.93
N ALA A 339 31.95 -18.24 -6.98
CA ALA A 339 30.55 -17.90 -7.25
C ALA A 339 30.44 -16.57 -8.01
N SER A 340 31.20 -15.56 -7.58
CA SER A 340 31.24 -14.25 -8.23
C SER A 340 31.77 -14.30 -9.67
N ASP A 341 32.86 -15.04 -9.89
CA ASP A 341 33.38 -15.29 -11.25
C ASP A 341 32.37 -16.07 -12.11
N ALA A 342 31.68 -17.06 -11.52
CA ALA A 342 30.66 -17.83 -12.22
C ALA A 342 29.50 -16.93 -12.65
N MET A 343 28.97 -16.11 -11.74
CA MET A 343 27.84 -15.22 -12.00
C MET A 343 28.19 -14.14 -13.03
N HIS A 344 29.39 -13.56 -12.95
CA HIS A 344 29.82 -12.55 -13.92
C HIS A 344 29.89 -13.13 -15.35
N ARG A 345 30.44 -14.34 -15.50
CA ARG A 345 30.47 -15.05 -16.79
C ARG A 345 29.07 -15.41 -17.25
N LEU A 346 28.24 -15.90 -16.34
CA LEU A 346 26.85 -16.30 -16.59
C LEU A 346 26.03 -15.14 -17.17
N LEU A 347 26.12 -13.95 -16.56
CA LEU A 347 25.44 -12.74 -17.02
C LEU A 347 25.99 -12.24 -18.36
N THR A 348 27.31 -12.34 -18.56
CA THR A 348 27.96 -11.96 -19.83
C THR A 348 27.47 -12.86 -20.97
N GLU A 349 27.38 -14.17 -20.73
CA GLU A 349 26.91 -15.13 -21.73
C GLU A 349 25.41 -15.05 -21.99
N ALA A 350 24.60 -14.90 -20.94
CA ALA A 350 23.14 -14.79 -21.01
C ALA A 350 22.69 -13.48 -21.69
N GLY A 351 23.54 -12.45 -21.65
CA GLY A 351 23.29 -11.14 -22.23
C GLY A 351 22.27 -10.36 -21.41
N VAL A 352 22.74 -9.34 -20.69
CA VAL A 352 21.91 -8.51 -19.82
C VAL A 352 21.01 -7.59 -20.65
N LEU A 353 19.77 -7.40 -20.17
CA LEU A 353 18.86 -6.35 -20.59
C LEU A 353 18.47 -5.46 -19.41
N LEU A 354 18.26 -4.18 -19.69
CA LEU A 354 17.77 -3.22 -18.73
C LEU A 354 16.23 -3.22 -18.78
N LEU A 355 15.61 -3.35 -17.62
CA LEU A 355 14.17 -3.24 -17.43
C LEU A 355 13.86 -1.93 -16.73
N GLU A 356 12.87 -1.21 -17.26
CA GLU A 356 12.29 -0.04 -16.64
C GLU A 356 11.01 -0.44 -15.92
N THR A 357 10.99 -0.31 -14.59
CA THR A 357 9.75 -0.50 -13.82
C THR A 357 8.97 0.81 -13.80
N GLY A 358 8.01 0.94 -14.72
CA GLY A 358 6.97 1.96 -14.67
C GLY A 358 5.87 1.57 -13.69
N ASP A 359 5.33 2.54 -12.95
CA ASP A 359 4.23 2.33 -12.00
C ASP A 359 3.09 1.49 -12.61
N ALA A 360 2.80 0.34 -11.97
CA ALA A 360 1.64 -0.54 -12.06
C ALA A 360 1.19 -1.07 -13.45
N THR A 361 1.82 -0.68 -14.56
CA THR A 361 1.41 -1.12 -15.90
C THR A 361 2.59 -1.51 -16.78
N GLY A 362 3.09 -2.71 -16.53
CA GLY A 362 3.89 -3.49 -17.48
C GLY A 362 5.30 -2.95 -17.72
N SER A 363 6.29 -3.78 -17.38
CA SER A 363 7.69 -3.58 -17.75
C SER A 363 7.82 -3.31 -19.26
N ARG A 364 8.20 -2.08 -19.63
CA ARG A 364 8.53 -1.74 -21.02
C ARG A 364 10.00 -2.03 -21.23
N HIS A 365 10.28 -2.87 -22.22
CA HIS A 365 11.64 -3.18 -22.64
C HIS A 365 12.21 -1.95 -23.37
N SER A 366 13.29 -1.35 -22.85
CA SER A 366 14.09 -0.42 -23.65
C SER A 366 15.06 -1.24 -24.51
N GLY A 367 15.03 -0.96 -25.82
CA GLY A 367 15.73 -1.73 -26.87
C GLY A 367 17.21 -1.39 -27.03
#